data_AF-A0A1G0FLM2-F1
#
_entry.id   AF-A0A1G0FLM2-F1
#
_cell.length_a   1.000
_cell.length_b   1.000
_cell.length_c   1.000
_cell.angle_alpha   90.00
_cell.angle_beta   90.00
_cell.angle_gamma   90.00
#
_symmetry.space_group_name_H-M   'P 1'
#
loop_
_entity.id
_entity.type
_entity.pdbx_description
1 polymer ?
#
loop_
_entity_poly.entity_id
_entity_poly.type
_entity_poly.pdbx_seq_one_letter_code
_entity_poly.pdbx_strand_id
1 'polypeptide(L)'
;MSLAVRRFLLKLAIHTLVIAGKALCRVRIAAPLVRAVEAKLFEIRCRHSRAPGPDGGALAHLFERYEPGRPPAAIYREIFSPARYRAGYYSQFGQDLFLDRWFFKSRRGGVFVDVGAYDGVTGSNTYYFEGRLGWRGVAFEANPDVVADLIRNRSCEIIDGCAYEHDGTVEFVALTEAPRKAAKRPLREPLNAASIVFDGRHAGTMLSGIESHLQERSRMSRSEREHQLQRSTKSVKCFRIDTVLRRLEIRVVDFLDIDVEGAEYEVLRGVDFEAVHVNVISVEWNPRFPEVHALLTDAGFEYHGLLMYDEIFVNPVLRFSWEDDREAVRGPEHPRPLR
;
A
#
# COMPACT_ATOMS: atom_id res chain seq x y z
N MET A 1 13.99 27.32 9.66
CA MET A 1 13.21 26.11 10.00
C MET A 1 13.78 24.95 9.20
N SER A 2 14.20 23.86 9.84
CA SER A 2 14.69 22.68 9.13
C SER A 2 13.57 22.01 8.32
N LEU A 3 13.95 21.25 7.29
CA LEU A 3 13.01 20.53 6.42
C LEU A 3 12.12 19.57 7.23
N ALA A 4 12.70 18.92 8.25
CA ALA A 4 11.98 18.09 9.22
C ALA A 4 10.89 18.86 9.98
N VAL A 5 11.19 20.09 10.44
CA VAL A 5 10.22 20.92 11.16
C VAL A 5 9.12 21.45 10.23
N ARG A 6 9.43 21.74 8.95
CA ARG A 6 8.40 22.09 7.94
C ARG A 6 7.48 20.91 7.61
N ARG A 7 8.04 19.69 7.48
CA ARG A 7 7.27 18.46 7.24
C ARG A 7 6.41 18.07 8.44
N PHE A 8 6.92 18.25 9.66
CA PHE A 8 6.18 18.03 10.91
C PHE A 8 5.01 19.02 11.07
N LEU A 9 5.24 20.32 10.84
CA LEU A 9 4.17 21.33 10.89
C LEU A 9 3.12 21.13 9.79
N LEU A 10 3.51 20.60 8.63
CA LEU A 10 2.56 20.23 7.57
C LEU A 10 1.74 18.98 7.94
N LYS A 11 2.36 17.94 8.52
CA LYS A 11 1.65 16.79 9.13
C LYS A 11 0.67 17.29 10.19
N LEU A 12 1.07 18.24 11.05
CA LEU A 12 0.21 18.83 12.08
C LEU A 12 -0.95 19.65 11.50
N ALA A 13 -0.72 20.42 10.43
CA ALA A 13 -1.76 21.22 9.77
C ALA A 13 -2.77 20.35 9.01
N ILE A 14 -2.32 19.27 8.35
CA ILE A 14 -3.18 18.27 7.72
C ILE A 14 -4.01 17.57 8.79
N HIS A 15 -3.39 17.15 9.90
CA HIS A 15 -4.09 16.55 11.02
C HIS A 15 -5.13 17.51 11.62
N THR A 16 -4.81 18.80 11.73
CA THR A 16 -5.72 19.84 12.23
C THR A 16 -6.88 20.13 11.26
N LEU A 17 -6.67 19.99 9.95
CA LEU A 17 -7.74 20.12 8.93
C LEU A 17 -8.60 18.87 8.81
N VAL A 18 -8.02 17.68 8.99
CA VAL A 18 -8.71 16.39 9.20
C VAL A 18 -9.59 16.46 10.46
N ILE A 19 -9.10 17.10 11.53
CA ILE A 19 -9.88 17.42 12.76
C ILE A 19 -11.00 18.42 12.48
N ALA A 20 -10.72 19.50 11.75
CA ALA A 20 -11.76 20.45 11.36
C ALA A 20 -12.85 19.76 10.50
N GLY A 21 -12.45 18.76 9.71
CA GLY A 21 -13.33 17.81 9.02
C GLY A 21 -14.30 17.07 9.96
N LYS A 22 -13.90 16.66 11.17
CA LYS A 22 -14.79 16.03 12.17
C LYS A 22 -15.91 16.97 12.64
N ALA A 23 -15.65 18.27 12.74
CA ALA A 23 -16.68 19.26 13.06
C ALA A 23 -17.62 19.51 11.86
N LEU A 24 -17.08 19.43 10.63
CA LEU A 24 -17.79 19.65 9.37
C LEU A 24 -18.61 18.45 8.89
N CYS A 25 -18.26 17.21 9.24
CA CYS A 25 -18.99 15.99 8.86
C CYS A 25 -20.42 15.89 9.46
N ARG A 26 -20.79 16.79 10.38
CA ARG A 26 -22.18 16.94 10.86
C ARG A 26 -23.04 17.84 9.97
N VAL A 27 -22.47 18.46 8.94
CA VAL A 27 -23.13 19.42 8.04
C VAL A 27 -23.00 18.94 6.60
N ARG A 28 -24.14 18.76 5.90
CA ARG A 28 -24.23 18.30 4.48
C ARG A 28 -23.46 19.17 3.47
N ILE A 29 -22.86 20.28 3.88
CA ILE A 29 -22.15 21.27 3.07
C ILE A 29 -20.61 21.01 3.04
N ALA A 30 -20.10 20.03 3.79
CA ALA A 30 -18.65 19.82 3.98
C ALA A 30 -17.90 19.15 2.81
N ALA A 31 -18.55 18.31 2.01
CA ALA A 31 -17.85 17.49 1.01
C ALA A 31 -17.15 18.27 -0.13
N PRO A 32 -17.69 19.40 -0.63
CA PRO A 32 -16.98 20.23 -1.61
C PRO A 32 -15.79 20.98 -1.00
N LEU A 33 -15.92 21.42 0.26
CA LEU A 33 -14.87 22.16 0.97
C LEU A 33 -13.68 21.27 1.31
N VAL A 34 -13.92 20.05 1.79
CA VAL A 34 -12.87 19.05 2.04
C VAL A 34 -12.11 18.73 0.76
N ARG A 35 -12.82 18.50 -0.36
CA ARG A 35 -12.20 18.28 -1.68
C ARG A 35 -11.34 19.46 -2.13
N ALA A 36 -11.79 20.70 -1.91
CA ALA A 36 -11.05 21.90 -2.27
C ALA A 36 -9.77 22.06 -1.43
N VAL A 37 -9.83 21.74 -0.13
CA VAL A 37 -8.68 21.78 0.77
C VAL A 37 -7.65 20.71 0.40
N GLU A 38 -8.09 19.47 0.14
CA GLU A 38 -7.22 18.38 -0.32
C GLU A 38 -6.50 18.76 -1.62
N ALA A 39 -7.25 19.26 -2.62
CA ALA A 39 -6.67 19.69 -3.89
C ALA A 39 -5.64 20.82 -3.72
N LYS A 40 -5.87 21.76 -2.79
CA LYS A 40 -4.95 22.88 -2.52
C LYS A 40 -3.67 22.41 -1.80
N LEU A 41 -3.80 21.58 -0.77
CA LEU A 41 -2.67 20.96 -0.06
C LEU A 41 -1.85 20.10 -1.02
N PHE A 42 -2.52 19.46 -1.97
CA PHE A 42 -1.88 18.70 -3.01
C PHE A 42 -1.10 19.55 -4.02
N GLU A 43 -1.69 20.63 -4.55
CA GLU A 43 -0.97 21.56 -5.43
C GLU A 43 0.30 22.09 -4.76
N ILE A 44 0.21 22.36 -3.45
CA ILE A 44 1.37 22.71 -2.63
C ILE A 44 2.38 21.56 -2.62
N ARG A 45 1.96 20.31 -2.35
CA ARG A 45 2.87 19.15 -2.32
C ARG A 45 3.57 18.92 -3.66
N CYS A 46 2.85 18.96 -4.79
CA CYS A 46 3.42 18.88 -6.14
C CYS A 46 4.45 19.99 -6.40
N ARG A 47 4.19 21.23 -5.98
CA ARG A 47 5.14 22.34 -6.21
C ARG A 47 6.45 22.16 -5.46
N HIS A 48 6.40 21.61 -4.24
CA HIS A 48 7.57 21.42 -3.37
C HIS A 48 8.29 20.09 -3.58
N SER A 49 7.69 19.15 -4.33
CA SER A 49 8.19 17.79 -4.49
C SER A 49 8.75 17.58 -5.90
N ARG A 50 10.05 17.83 -6.11
CA ARG A 50 10.69 17.79 -7.44
C ARG A 50 11.99 17.01 -7.56
N ALA A 51 12.62 16.63 -6.45
CA ALA A 51 13.89 15.91 -6.47
C ALA A 51 13.67 14.44 -6.09
N PRO A 52 14.27 13.47 -6.79
CA PRO A 52 14.26 12.07 -6.39
C PRO A 52 15.10 11.82 -5.14
N GLY A 53 14.94 10.65 -4.53
CA GLY A 53 15.75 10.17 -3.41
C GLY A 53 15.39 10.76 -2.04
N PRO A 54 16.17 10.43 -1.00
CA PRO A 54 15.84 10.74 0.41
C PRO A 54 15.72 12.23 0.74
N ASP A 55 16.33 13.10 -0.08
CA ASP A 55 16.35 14.54 0.14
C ASP A 55 15.10 15.27 -0.40
N GLY A 56 14.23 14.60 -1.17
CA GLY A 56 13.15 15.26 -1.91
C GLY A 56 11.85 14.46 -1.96
N GLY A 57 10.71 15.15 -1.82
CA GLY A 57 9.44 14.57 -2.27
C GLY A 57 9.49 14.46 -3.79
N ALA A 58 9.20 13.30 -4.36
CA ALA A 58 9.41 13.07 -5.79
C ALA A 58 8.10 12.89 -6.58
N LEU A 59 6.99 13.46 -6.10
CA LEU A 59 5.71 13.25 -6.77
C LEU A 59 5.60 13.93 -8.14
N ALA A 60 5.99 15.20 -8.26
CA ALA A 60 6.00 15.84 -9.58
C ALA A 60 7.07 15.20 -10.48
N HIS A 61 8.18 14.76 -9.89
CA HIS A 61 9.22 14.00 -10.59
C HIS A 61 8.67 12.68 -11.16
N LEU A 62 7.92 11.91 -10.36
CA LEU A 62 7.25 10.68 -10.78
C LEU A 62 6.34 10.94 -11.97
N PHE A 63 5.46 11.95 -11.86
CA PHE A 63 4.52 12.27 -12.93
C PHE A 63 5.19 12.79 -14.20
N GLU A 64 6.23 13.62 -14.08
CA GLU A 64 7.02 14.08 -15.25
C GLU A 64 7.73 12.91 -15.94
N ARG A 65 8.22 11.94 -15.18
CA ARG A 65 8.87 10.73 -15.72
C ARG A 65 7.90 9.90 -16.58
N TYR A 66 6.65 9.75 -16.15
CA TYR A 66 5.68 8.89 -16.83
C TYR A 66 4.84 9.60 -17.90
N GLU A 67 4.59 10.90 -17.75
CA GLU A 67 3.82 11.71 -18.70
C GLU A 67 4.49 13.07 -18.92
N PRO A 68 5.65 13.10 -19.60
CA PRO A 68 6.41 14.32 -19.82
C PRO A 68 5.57 15.38 -20.54
N GLY A 69 5.66 16.62 -20.06
CA GLY A 69 4.92 17.76 -20.62
C GLY A 69 3.45 17.86 -20.21
N ARG A 70 2.89 16.88 -19.49
CA ARG A 70 1.58 17.04 -18.84
C ARG A 70 1.77 17.66 -17.45
N PRO A 71 1.00 18.70 -17.07
CA PRO A 71 1.10 19.27 -15.74
C PRO A 71 0.83 18.22 -14.65
N PRO A 72 1.72 18.04 -13.65
CA PRO A 72 1.53 17.08 -12.56
C PRO A 72 0.18 17.18 -11.84
N ALA A 73 -0.34 18.42 -11.71
CA ALA A 73 -1.66 18.66 -11.14
C ALA A 73 -2.82 18.08 -11.95
N ALA A 74 -2.69 17.95 -13.28
CA ALA A 74 -3.70 17.34 -14.13
C ALA A 74 -3.72 15.81 -13.97
N ILE A 75 -2.53 15.18 -14.01
CA ILE A 75 -2.35 13.74 -13.80
C ILE A 75 -2.90 13.34 -12.42
N TYR A 76 -2.61 14.14 -11.40
CA TYR A 76 -3.19 13.95 -10.08
C TYR A 76 -4.73 13.98 -10.09
N ARG A 77 -5.37 14.98 -10.71
CA ARG A 77 -6.84 15.05 -10.70
C ARG A 77 -7.48 13.82 -11.32
N GLU A 78 -6.81 13.17 -12.28
CA GLU A 78 -7.27 11.92 -12.89
C GLU A 78 -7.10 10.74 -11.93
N ILE A 79 -5.87 10.47 -11.46
CA ILE A 79 -5.59 9.34 -10.56
C ILE A 79 -6.43 9.43 -9.29
N PHE A 80 -6.61 10.65 -8.77
CA PHE A 80 -7.26 10.88 -7.49
C PHE A 80 -8.75 11.15 -7.62
N SER A 81 -9.29 11.11 -8.83
CA SER A 81 -10.71 11.28 -9.07
C SER A 81 -11.51 10.21 -8.33
N PRO A 82 -12.60 10.58 -7.62
CA PRO A 82 -13.56 9.62 -7.10
C PRO A 82 -14.19 8.74 -8.20
N ALA A 83 -14.03 9.10 -9.48
CA ALA A 83 -14.43 8.25 -10.59
C ALA A 83 -13.68 6.91 -10.62
N ARG A 84 -12.47 6.82 -10.04
CA ARG A 84 -11.69 5.58 -10.00
C ARG A 84 -12.42 4.43 -9.30
N TYR A 85 -13.19 4.73 -8.25
CA TYR A 85 -13.97 3.73 -7.54
C TYR A 85 -15.04 3.10 -8.44
N ARG A 86 -15.65 3.89 -9.35
CA ARG A 86 -16.58 3.36 -10.36
C ARG A 86 -15.90 2.51 -11.42
N ALA A 87 -14.60 2.72 -11.65
CA ALA A 87 -13.78 1.88 -12.52
C ALA A 87 -13.27 0.61 -11.80
N GLY A 88 -13.57 0.45 -10.51
CA GLY A 88 -13.22 -0.73 -9.73
C GLY A 88 -11.87 -0.67 -9.02
N TYR A 89 -11.26 0.51 -8.91
CA TYR A 89 -10.07 0.75 -8.09
C TYR A 89 -10.46 1.02 -6.62
N TYR A 90 -9.65 0.56 -5.68
CA TYR A 90 -9.91 0.53 -4.23
C TYR A 90 -8.86 1.26 -3.39
N SER A 91 -7.67 1.49 -3.94
CA SER A 91 -6.57 2.08 -3.19
C SER A 91 -6.94 3.42 -2.53
N GLN A 92 -6.34 3.68 -1.37
CA GLN A 92 -6.61 4.88 -0.58
C GLN A 92 -6.35 6.15 -1.40
N PHE A 93 -5.29 6.15 -2.20
CA PHE A 93 -4.76 7.30 -2.91
C PHE A 93 -4.55 7.03 -4.41
N GLY A 94 -5.24 6.05 -5.00
CA GLY A 94 -5.16 5.79 -6.44
C GLY A 94 -3.86 5.09 -6.87
N GLN A 95 -3.14 4.46 -5.94
CA GLN A 95 -1.94 3.69 -6.24
C GLN A 95 -2.22 2.56 -7.23
N ASP A 96 -3.28 1.78 -7.03
CA ASP A 96 -3.70 0.73 -7.96
C ASP A 96 -3.99 1.25 -9.38
N LEU A 97 -4.68 2.38 -9.53
CA LEU A 97 -4.91 3.04 -10.82
C LEU A 97 -3.60 3.52 -11.45
N PHE A 98 -2.69 4.09 -10.65
CA PHE A 98 -1.38 4.49 -11.16
C PHE A 98 -0.59 3.28 -11.65
N LEU A 99 -0.46 2.26 -10.83
CA LEU A 99 0.27 1.05 -11.14
C LEU A 99 -0.29 0.36 -12.38
N ASP A 100 -1.63 0.23 -12.47
CA ASP A 100 -2.29 -0.32 -13.64
C ASP A 100 -2.05 0.52 -14.89
N ARG A 101 -2.14 1.85 -14.81
CA ARG A 101 -1.99 2.71 -15.98
C ARG A 101 -0.58 2.67 -16.57
N TRP A 102 0.45 2.68 -15.74
CA TRP A 102 1.83 2.88 -16.22
C TRP A 102 2.69 1.62 -16.26
N PHE A 103 2.44 0.65 -15.38
CA PHE A 103 3.22 -0.59 -15.35
C PHE A 103 2.46 -1.76 -15.95
N PHE A 104 1.28 -2.06 -15.40
CA PHE A 104 0.63 -3.34 -15.65
C PHE A 104 -0.32 -3.32 -16.84
N LYS A 105 -0.81 -2.17 -17.26
CA LYS A 105 -1.58 -1.92 -18.49
C LYS A 105 -2.75 -2.88 -18.65
N SER A 106 -3.49 -3.10 -17.56
CA SER A 106 -4.63 -4.03 -17.45
C SER A 106 -4.30 -5.47 -17.85
N ARG A 107 -3.04 -5.89 -17.70
CA ARG A 107 -2.61 -7.28 -17.91
C ARG A 107 -3.21 -8.18 -16.84
N ARG A 108 -3.69 -9.34 -17.28
CA ARG A 108 -4.30 -10.37 -16.43
C ARG A 108 -3.28 -11.42 -16.02
N GLY A 109 -3.56 -12.11 -14.92
CA GLY A 109 -2.78 -13.27 -14.48
C GLY A 109 -1.41 -12.96 -13.90
N GLY A 110 -1.25 -11.80 -13.25
CA GLY A 110 -0.03 -11.47 -12.51
C GLY A 110 0.03 -12.05 -11.10
N VAL A 111 1.13 -11.76 -10.43
CA VAL A 111 1.42 -12.17 -9.06
C VAL A 111 1.70 -10.94 -8.21
N PHE A 112 0.98 -10.80 -7.09
CA PHE A 112 1.26 -9.76 -6.09
C PHE A 112 1.66 -10.35 -4.73
N VAL A 113 2.35 -9.54 -3.93
CA VAL A 113 2.54 -9.73 -2.49
C VAL A 113 2.05 -8.46 -1.80
N ASP A 114 1.15 -8.61 -0.83
CA ASP A 114 0.51 -7.54 -0.07
C ASP A 114 0.90 -7.69 1.41
N VAL A 115 1.66 -6.75 1.95
CA VAL A 115 2.14 -6.80 3.34
C VAL A 115 1.49 -5.69 4.14
N GLY A 116 0.64 -6.07 5.11
CA GLY A 116 -0.25 -5.13 5.80
C GLY A 116 -1.64 -5.07 5.17
N ALA A 117 -2.17 -6.23 4.78
CA ALA A 117 -3.36 -6.32 3.93
C ALA A 117 -4.67 -5.90 4.62
N TYR A 118 -4.68 -5.73 5.93
CA TYR A 118 -5.81 -5.29 6.74
C TYR A 118 -7.06 -6.18 6.53
N ASP A 119 -8.20 -5.61 6.11
CA ASP A 119 -9.43 -6.34 5.79
C ASP A 119 -9.46 -6.87 4.33
N GLY A 120 -8.40 -6.62 3.57
CA GLY A 120 -8.22 -7.01 2.18
C GLY A 120 -8.88 -6.12 1.14
N VAL A 121 -9.71 -5.14 1.52
CA VAL A 121 -10.52 -4.35 0.56
C VAL A 121 -10.31 -2.87 0.76
N THR A 122 -10.39 -2.42 2.01
CA THR A 122 -10.42 -1.03 2.39
C THR A 122 -9.06 -0.40 2.15
N GLY A 123 -8.95 0.41 1.10
CA GLY A 123 -7.70 1.09 0.76
C GLY A 123 -6.64 0.20 0.10
N SER A 124 -6.95 -1.07 -0.18
CA SER A 124 -5.98 -2.04 -0.72
C SER A 124 -5.44 -1.63 -2.09
N ASN A 125 -4.12 -1.72 -2.25
CA ASN A 125 -3.44 -1.53 -3.52
C ASN A 125 -3.51 -2.77 -4.42
N THR A 126 -3.87 -3.94 -3.88
CA THR A 126 -3.87 -5.22 -4.60
C THR A 126 -5.27 -5.75 -4.93
N TYR A 127 -6.34 -5.17 -4.36
CA TYR A 127 -7.69 -5.69 -4.53
C TYR A 127 -8.22 -5.65 -5.96
N TYR A 128 -7.92 -4.56 -6.66
CA TYR A 128 -8.22 -4.43 -8.08
C TYR A 128 -7.53 -5.53 -8.92
N PHE A 129 -6.25 -5.78 -8.68
CA PHE A 129 -5.46 -6.73 -9.45
C PHE A 129 -5.97 -8.17 -9.29
N GLU A 130 -6.30 -8.59 -8.06
CA GLU A 130 -6.90 -9.92 -7.84
C GLU A 130 -8.28 -10.01 -8.49
N GLY A 131 -9.23 -9.17 -8.07
CA GLY A 131 -10.64 -9.35 -8.43
C GLY A 131 -10.96 -9.01 -9.88
N ARG A 132 -10.33 -7.99 -10.46
CA ARG A 132 -10.63 -7.54 -11.84
C ARG A 132 -9.70 -8.16 -12.85
N LEU A 133 -8.41 -8.26 -12.55
CA LEU A 133 -7.41 -8.75 -13.49
C LEU A 133 -7.09 -10.25 -13.29
N GLY A 134 -7.64 -10.89 -12.27
CA GLY A 134 -7.43 -12.32 -12.02
C GLY A 134 -5.98 -12.63 -11.64
N TRP A 135 -5.32 -11.69 -10.96
CA TRP A 135 -4.01 -11.94 -10.39
C TRP A 135 -4.12 -12.89 -9.21
N ARG A 136 -3.09 -13.70 -9.00
CA ARG A 136 -2.90 -14.47 -7.76
C ARG A 136 -1.95 -13.72 -6.84
N GLY A 137 -1.88 -14.08 -5.58
CA GLY A 137 -0.94 -13.42 -4.68
C GLY A 137 -0.90 -14.00 -3.28
N VAL A 138 -0.12 -13.32 -2.44
CA VAL A 138 0.05 -13.62 -1.01
C VAL A 138 -0.25 -12.35 -0.22
N ALA A 139 -1.09 -12.45 0.81
CA ALA A 139 -1.43 -11.34 1.70
C ALA A 139 -1.01 -11.66 3.14
N PHE A 140 -0.25 -10.76 3.77
CA PHE A 140 0.17 -10.86 5.17
C PHE A 140 -0.67 -9.91 6.03
N GLU A 141 -1.23 -10.44 7.11
CA GLU A 141 -1.91 -9.65 8.14
C GLU A 141 -1.78 -10.33 9.50
N ALA A 142 -1.33 -9.58 10.51
CA ALA A 142 -1.04 -10.09 11.84
C ALA A 142 -2.04 -9.65 12.91
N ASN A 143 -2.92 -8.69 12.58
CA ASN A 143 -3.97 -8.23 13.45
C ASN A 143 -5.14 -9.24 13.44
N PRO A 144 -5.33 -10.00 14.55
CA PRO A 144 -6.31 -11.08 14.60
C PRO A 144 -7.76 -10.59 14.52
N ASP A 145 -8.00 -9.30 14.77
CA ASP A 145 -9.35 -8.73 14.71
C ASP A 145 -9.81 -8.48 13.27
N VAL A 146 -8.88 -8.41 12.31
CA VAL A 146 -9.18 -8.10 10.90
C VAL A 146 -8.80 -9.20 9.93
N VAL A 147 -7.92 -10.13 10.32
CA VAL A 147 -7.56 -11.29 9.47
C VAL A 147 -8.78 -12.13 9.08
N ALA A 148 -9.79 -12.19 9.95
CA ALA A 148 -11.04 -12.89 9.64
C ALA A 148 -11.85 -12.19 8.52
N ASP A 149 -11.79 -10.86 8.42
CA ASP A 149 -12.36 -10.11 7.30
C ASP A 149 -11.52 -10.32 6.03
N LEU A 150 -10.19 -10.29 6.13
CA LEU A 150 -9.28 -10.59 5.03
C LEU A 150 -9.61 -11.94 4.38
N ILE A 151 -9.74 -13.00 5.20
CA ILE A 151 -10.11 -14.36 4.75
C ILE A 151 -11.47 -14.40 4.07
N ARG A 152 -12.43 -13.59 4.51
CA ARG A 152 -13.74 -13.51 3.86
C ARG A 152 -13.70 -12.76 2.53
N ASN A 153 -12.81 -11.79 2.41
CA ASN A 153 -12.82 -10.81 1.33
C ASN A 153 -11.87 -11.16 0.17
N ARG A 154 -10.85 -11.99 0.40
CA ARG A 154 -9.81 -12.34 -0.57
C ARG A 154 -9.81 -13.83 -0.89
N SER A 155 -9.33 -14.18 -2.09
CA SER A 155 -9.14 -15.57 -2.52
C SER A 155 -7.67 -15.96 -2.66
N CYS A 156 -6.75 -15.02 -2.44
CA CYS A 156 -5.32 -15.21 -2.50
C CYS A 156 -4.82 -16.04 -1.31
N GLU A 157 -3.57 -16.46 -1.33
CA GLU A 157 -2.96 -17.10 -0.17
C GLU A 157 -2.88 -16.08 0.97
N ILE A 158 -3.35 -16.45 2.15
CA ILE A 158 -3.34 -15.57 3.34
C ILE A 158 -2.37 -16.13 4.37
N ILE A 159 -1.47 -15.27 4.82
CA ILE A 159 -0.57 -15.53 5.93
C ILE A 159 -1.11 -14.77 7.16
N ASP A 160 -1.72 -15.53 8.08
CA ASP A 160 -2.09 -15.06 9.41
C ASP A 160 -0.82 -14.91 10.26
N GLY A 161 -0.19 -13.74 10.12
CA GLY A 161 1.13 -13.44 10.63
C GLY A 161 1.77 -12.26 9.89
N CYS A 162 2.89 -11.77 10.42
CA CYS A 162 3.59 -10.62 9.85
C CYS A 162 4.66 -11.05 8.85
N ALA A 163 4.96 -10.21 7.85
CA ALA A 163 6.23 -10.33 7.13
C ALA A 163 7.35 -9.67 7.95
N TYR A 164 8.55 -10.24 7.97
CA TYR A 164 9.65 -9.71 8.77
C TYR A 164 11.04 -10.15 8.27
N GLU A 165 12.11 -9.64 8.91
CA GLU A 165 13.50 -9.94 8.50
C GLU A 165 13.91 -11.40 8.74
N HIS A 166 13.19 -12.11 9.63
CA HIS A 166 13.40 -13.52 9.96
C HIS A 166 12.09 -14.24 10.29
N ASP A 167 12.07 -15.57 10.10
CA ASP A 167 11.00 -16.43 10.58
C ASP A 167 11.04 -16.54 12.10
N GLY A 168 9.89 -16.44 12.77
CA GLY A 168 9.84 -16.52 14.23
C GLY A 168 8.57 -15.93 14.84
N THR A 169 8.71 -15.37 16.03
CA THR A 169 7.62 -14.68 16.74
C THR A 169 8.08 -13.32 17.24
N VAL A 170 7.22 -12.31 17.12
CA VAL A 170 7.48 -10.95 17.61
C VAL A 170 6.29 -10.43 18.40
N GLU A 171 6.52 -9.44 19.25
CA GLU A 171 5.43 -8.70 19.90
C GLU A 171 4.79 -7.74 18.90
N PHE A 172 3.48 -7.82 18.77
CA PHE A 172 2.68 -7.06 17.83
C PHE A 172 1.59 -6.30 18.56
N VAL A 173 1.45 -5.02 18.24
CA VAL A 173 0.48 -4.11 18.85
C VAL A 173 -0.66 -3.90 17.86
N ALA A 174 -1.89 -4.13 18.33
CA ALA A 174 -3.09 -3.87 17.55
C ALA A 174 -4.12 -3.07 18.36
N LEU A 175 -4.87 -2.23 17.66
CA LEU A 175 -6.08 -1.64 18.21
C LEU A 175 -7.28 -2.54 17.94
N THR A 176 -7.95 -2.93 19.01
CA THR A 176 -9.11 -3.81 19.00
C THR A 176 -10.35 -3.02 19.39
N GLU A 177 -11.47 -3.24 18.68
CA GLU A 177 -12.75 -2.76 19.19
C GLU A 177 -13.07 -3.49 20.51
N ALA A 178 -13.54 -2.78 21.54
CA ALA A 178 -14.20 -3.46 22.65
C ALA A 178 -15.32 -4.35 22.07
N PRO A 179 -15.57 -5.58 22.59
CA PRO A 179 -16.40 -6.58 21.91
C PRO A 179 -17.77 -5.99 21.52
N ARG A 180 -17.92 -5.68 20.23
CA ARG A 180 -19.16 -5.19 19.63
C ARG A 180 -19.91 -6.37 19.02
N LYS A 181 -21.23 -6.35 19.17
CA LYS A 181 -22.12 -7.23 18.40
C LYS A 181 -21.82 -7.01 16.91
N ALA A 182 -21.49 -8.09 16.20
CA ALA A 182 -21.11 -8.11 14.79
C ALA A 182 -21.86 -7.05 13.97
N ALA A 183 -21.12 -6.20 13.26
CA ALA A 183 -21.69 -5.18 12.39
C ALA A 183 -22.51 -5.86 11.27
N LYS A 184 -23.84 -5.73 11.33
CA LYS A 184 -24.79 -6.38 10.40
C LYS A 184 -24.87 -5.76 9.00
N ARG A 185 -23.95 -4.88 8.60
CA ARG A 185 -24.08 -4.12 7.34
C ARG A 185 -22.98 -4.48 6.34
N PRO A 186 -23.33 -4.77 5.08
CA PRO A 186 -22.34 -5.08 4.05
C PRO A 186 -21.37 -3.91 3.84
N LEU A 187 -20.15 -4.25 3.42
CA LEU A 187 -19.17 -3.28 2.92
C LEU A 187 -19.85 -2.41 1.86
N ARG A 188 -19.75 -1.09 2.03
CA ARG A 188 -20.24 -0.13 1.04
C ARG A 188 -19.03 0.33 0.26
N GLU A 189 -19.16 0.44 -1.06
CA GLU A 189 -18.10 1.00 -1.90
C GLU A 189 -17.63 2.35 -1.34
N PRO A 190 -16.33 2.56 -1.15
CA PRO A 190 -15.81 3.83 -0.71
C PRO A 190 -16.17 4.93 -1.73
N LEU A 191 -16.69 6.05 -1.22
CA LEU A 191 -17.09 7.17 -2.07
C LEU A 191 -15.92 8.09 -2.41
N ASN A 192 -14.87 8.07 -1.58
CA ASN A 192 -13.62 8.85 -1.70
C ASN A 192 -12.59 8.42 -0.62
N ALA A 193 -11.36 8.91 -0.73
CA ALA A 193 -10.29 8.67 0.26
C ALA A 193 -10.69 9.08 1.69
N ALA A 194 -11.37 10.21 1.87
CA ALA A 194 -11.86 10.62 3.18
C ALA A 194 -12.89 9.62 3.76
N SER A 195 -13.74 9.01 2.93
CA SER A 195 -14.67 7.97 3.39
C SER A 195 -13.95 6.70 3.85
N ILE A 196 -12.76 6.39 3.33
CA ILE A 196 -11.92 5.29 3.81
C ILE A 196 -11.36 5.64 5.19
N VAL A 197 -10.73 6.81 5.31
CA VAL A 197 -10.07 7.29 6.54
C VAL A 197 -11.05 7.54 7.69
N PHE A 198 -12.29 7.91 7.40
CA PHE A 198 -13.29 8.31 8.40
C PHE A 198 -14.47 7.34 8.54
N ASP A 199 -14.48 6.19 7.86
CA ASP A 199 -15.52 5.20 8.12
C ASP A 199 -15.35 4.65 9.54
N GLY A 200 -16.36 4.88 10.38
CA GLY A 200 -16.38 4.45 11.78
C GLY A 200 -16.40 2.93 11.98
N ARG A 201 -16.42 2.13 10.90
CA ARG A 201 -16.14 0.68 10.92
C ARG A 201 -14.64 0.36 11.00
N HIS A 202 -13.77 1.26 10.55
CA HIS A 202 -12.32 1.08 10.50
C HIS A 202 -11.62 1.98 11.54
N ALA A 203 -12.29 2.24 12.68
CA ALA A 203 -12.12 3.35 13.64
C ALA A 203 -10.74 3.51 14.32
N GLY A 204 -9.63 3.30 13.61
CA GLY A 204 -8.27 3.15 14.10
C GLY A 204 -7.73 1.73 13.99
N THR A 205 -8.53 0.73 13.64
CA THR A 205 -8.09 -0.68 13.59
C THR A 205 -7.10 -0.97 12.46
N MET A 206 -6.99 -0.06 11.48
CA MET A 206 -5.90 -0.07 10.49
C MET A 206 -4.52 0.15 11.12
N LEU A 207 -4.45 0.82 12.29
CA LEU A 207 -3.19 1.08 12.97
C LEU A 207 -2.79 -0.13 13.81
N SER A 208 -1.84 -0.90 13.31
CA SER A 208 -1.23 -2.02 14.03
C SER A 208 0.18 -2.28 13.51
N GLY A 209 1.03 -2.94 14.28
CA GLY A 209 2.41 -3.17 13.85
C GLY A 209 3.28 -3.83 14.90
N ILE A 210 4.51 -4.16 14.50
CA ILE A 210 5.52 -4.77 15.39
C ILE A 210 5.92 -3.75 16.47
N GLU A 211 5.86 -4.15 17.74
CA GLU A 211 5.98 -3.22 18.86
C GLU A 211 7.29 -2.42 18.82
N SER A 212 8.42 -3.07 18.54
CA SER A 212 9.73 -2.41 18.50
C SER A 212 9.86 -1.35 17.40
N HIS A 213 9.04 -1.44 16.35
CA HIS A 213 9.16 -0.61 15.14
C HIS A 213 7.98 0.30 14.88
N LEU A 214 6.90 0.16 15.66
CA LEU A 214 5.68 0.94 15.49
C LEU A 214 5.94 2.44 15.62
N GLN A 215 5.73 3.18 14.54
CA GLN A 215 6.00 4.62 14.48
C GLN A 215 4.76 5.46 14.77
N GLU A 216 3.56 4.95 14.46
CA GLU A 216 2.32 5.72 14.57
C GLU A 216 1.69 5.70 15.97
N ARG A 217 2.52 5.56 17.02
CA ARG A 217 2.09 5.52 18.44
C ARG A 217 1.21 6.69 18.87
N SER A 218 1.47 7.88 18.34
CA SER A 218 0.68 9.07 18.65
C SER A 218 -0.70 9.05 17.99
N ARG A 219 -0.79 8.59 16.73
CA ARG A 219 -2.08 8.38 16.05
C ARG A 219 -2.87 7.27 16.71
N MET A 220 -2.20 6.18 17.08
CA MET A 220 -2.77 5.06 17.81
C MET A 220 -3.37 5.50 19.15
N SER A 221 -2.59 6.21 19.97
CA SER A 221 -3.05 6.75 21.28
C SER A 221 -4.21 7.75 21.14
N ARG A 222 -4.24 8.49 20.04
CA ARG A 222 -5.37 9.37 19.71
C ARG A 222 -6.61 8.55 19.33
N SER A 223 -6.43 7.53 18.50
CA SER A 223 -7.52 6.68 18.03
C SER A 223 -8.18 5.90 19.17
N GLU A 224 -7.38 5.39 20.10
CA GLU A 224 -7.85 4.81 21.37
C GLU A 224 -8.86 5.73 22.07
N ARG A 225 -8.50 7.01 22.26
CA ARG A 225 -9.35 7.99 22.94
C ARG A 225 -10.58 8.37 22.13
N GLU A 226 -10.42 8.64 20.84
CA GLU A 226 -11.49 9.17 20.01
C GLU A 226 -12.52 8.11 19.62
N HIS A 227 -12.10 6.85 19.54
CA HIS A 227 -12.93 5.75 19.08
C HIS A 227 -13.20 4.69 20.16
N GLN A 228 -12.74 4.93 21.39
CA GLN A 228 -12.92 4.02 22.54
C GLN A 228 -12.37 2.61 22.24
N LEU A 229 -11.23 2.56 21.55
CA LEU A 229 -10.53 1.31 21.24
C LEU A 229 -9.61 0.89 22.39
N GLN A 230 -9.36 -0.41 22.47
CA GLN A 230 -8.39 -0.97 23.39
C GLN A 230 -7.11 -1.34 22.64
N ARG A 231 -5.96 -1.01 23.22
CA ARG A 231 -4.67 -1.51 22.74
C ARG A 231 -4.45 -2.90 23.29
N SER A 232 -4.05 -3.83 22.43
CA SER A 232 -3.56 -5.13 22.84
C SER A 232 -2.16 -5.37 22.27
N THR A 233 -1.32 -6.03 23.03
CA THR A 233 -0.04 -6.57 22.56
C THR A 233 -0.17 -8.10 22.57
N LYS A 234 0.18 -8.74 21.46
CA LYS A 234 0.14 -10.19 21.29
C LYS A 234 1.42 -10.67 20.62
N SER A 235 1.88 -11.85 20.99
CA SER A 235 2.93 -12.54 20.26
C SER A 235 2.35 -13.16 18.98
N VAL A 236 2.86 -12.77 17.83
CA VAL A 236 2.39 -13.25 16.50
C VAL A 236 3.52 -13.95 15.76
N LYS A 237 3.16 -14.88 14.87
CA LYS A 237 4.14 -15.51 13.97
C LYS A 237 4.53 -14.52 12.89
N CYS A 238 5.79 -14.55 12.52
CA CYS A 238 6.30 -13.80 11.40
C CYS A 238 7.14 -14.68 10.48
N PHE A 239 7.18 -14.28 9.21
CA PHE A 239 7.84 -15.02 8.16
C PHE A 239 8.61 -14.07 7.25
N ARG A 240 9.74 -14.53 6.74
CA ARG A 240 10.37 -13.91 5.58
C ARG A 240 9.48 -14.10 4.36
N ILE A 241 9.39 -13.06 3.52
CA ILE A 241 8.63 -13.13 2.27
C ILE A 241 9.19 -14.25 1.39
N ASP A 242 10.52 -14.36 1.26
CA ASP A 242 11.16 -15.36 0.42
C ASP A 242 10.89 -16.81 0.86
N THR A 243 10.79 -17.08 2.17
CA THR A 243 10.38 -18.39 2.72
C THR A 243 8.98 -18.76 2.25
N VAL A 244 8.04 -17.81 2.33
CA VAL A 244 6.66 -18.04 1.89
C VAL A 244 6.59 -18.24 0.38
N LEU A 245 7.26 -17.39 -0.40
CA LEU A 245 7.25 -17.49 -1.86
C LEU A 245 7.88 -18.80 -2.36
N ARG A 246 8.97 -19.25 -1.73
CA ARG A 246 9.59 -20.54 -2.03
C ARG A 246 8.66 -21.73 -1.79
N ARG A 247 7.89 -21.71 -0.69
CA ARG A 247 6.88 -22.73 -0.38
C ARG A 247 5.78 -22.80 -1.44
N LEU A 248 5.42 -21.65 -2.00
CA LEU A 248 4.37 -21.51 -3.01
C LEU A 248 4.91 -21.62 -4.45
N GLU A 249 6.20 -21.92 -4.62
CA GLU A 249 6.88 -22.01 -5.91
C GLU A 249 6.75 -20.74 -6.76
N ILE A 250 6.68 -19.57 -6.11
CA ILE A 250 6.64 -18.26 -6.75
C ILE A 250 8.06 -17.72 -6.86
N ARG A 251 8.50 -17.44 -8.10
CA ARG A 251 9.83 -16.84 -8.39
C ARG A 251 9.76 -15.43 -8.95
N VAL A 252 8.61 -15.04 -9.49
CA VAL A 252 8.38 -13.73 -10.10
C VAL A 252 7.17 -13.09 -9.42
N VAL A 253 7.38 -11.90 -8.86
CA VAL A 253 6.36 -11.06 -8.25
C VAL A 253 6.24 -9.79 -9.08
N ASP A 254 5.07 -9.54 -9.65
CA ASP A 254 4.84 -8.36 -10.49
C ASP A 254 4.67 -7.11 -9.64
N PHE A 255 4.08 -7.26 -8.45
CA PHE A 255 3.86 -6.16 -7.53
C PHE A 255 4.08 -6.57 -6.07
N LEU A 256 4.97 -5.89 -5.36
CA LEU A 256 5.16 -6.01 -3.91
C LEU A 256 4.70 -4.71 -3.25
N ASP A 257 3.66 -4.79 -2.43
CA ASP A 257 3.13 -3.70 -1.62
C ASP A 257 3.51 -3.89 -0.15
N ILE A 258 4.03 -2.85 0.49
CA ILE A 258 4.45 -2.88 1.89
C ILE A 258 3.93 -1.64 2.62
N ASP A 259 2.97 -1.85 3.52
CA ASP A 259 2.36 -0.83 4.37
C ASP A 259 2.17 -1.40 5.79
N VAL A 260 3.22 -1.31 6.63
CA VAL A 260 3.29 -2.04 7.92
C VAL A 260 3.56 -1.13 9.11
N GLU A 261 3.20 0.15 8.98
CA GLU A 261 3.17 1.16 10.05
C GLU A 261 4.53 1.32 10.79
N GLY A 262 5.64 1.11 10.07
CA GLY A 262 6.98 1.45 10.53
C GLY A 262 8.07 0.38 10.40
N ALA A 263 7.71 -0.87 10.10
CA ALA A 263 8.64 -2.00 9.96
C ALA A 263 9.07 -2.27 8.50
N GLU A 264 8.87 -1.32 7.58
CA GLU A 264 9.07 -1.52 6.14
C GLU A 264 10.51 -1.92 5.81
N TYR A 265 11.49 -1.33 6.52
CA TYR A 265 12.90 -1.66 6.33
C TYR A 265 13.21 -3.11 6.74
N GLU A 266 12.67 -3.57 7.86
CA GLU A 266 12.82 -4.95 8.34
C GLU A 266 12.17 -5.95 7.40
N VAL A 267 10.96 -5.66 6.90
CA VAL A 267 10.29 -6.50 5.90
C VAL A 267 11.20 -6.69 4.68
N LEU A 268 11.79 -5.61 4.16
CA LEU A 268 12.67 -5.65 2.99
C LEU A 268 13.96 -6.42 3.25
N ARG A 269 14.54 -6.35 4.45
CA ARG A 269 15.68 -7.20 4.84
C ARG A 269 15.34 -8.69 4.90
N GLY A 270 14.05 -9.01 4.99
CA GLY A 270 13.50 -10.35 4.89
C GLY A 270 13.45 -10.92 3.47
N VAL A 271 13.81 -10.15 2.45
CA VAL A 271 13.68 -10.57 1.04
C VAL A 271 15.06 -10.86 0.45
N ASP A 272 15.21 -12.04 -0.14
CA ASP A 272 16.33 -12.36 -1.02
C ASP A 272 15.96 -11.99 -2.47
N PHE A 273 16.40 -10.81 -2.90
CA PHE A 273 16.14 -10.28 -4.25
C PHE A 273 16.96 -10.97 -5.36
N GLU A 274 17.94 -11.81 -5.01
CA GLU A 274 18.62 -12.67 -5.99
C GLU A 274 17.80 -13.94 -6.27
N ALA A 275 17.09 -14.46 -5.26
CA ALA A 275 16.26 -15.65 -5.37
C ALA A 275 14.86 -15.38 -5.93
N VAL A 276 14.31 -14.17 -5.71
CA VAL A 276 12.97 -13.77 -6.16
C VAL A 276 13.06 -12.51 -7.01
N HIS A 277 12.56 -12.59 -8.24
CA HIS A 277 12.44 -11.42 -9.11
C HIS A 277 11.20 -10.61 -8.75
N VAL A 278 11.36 -9.33 -8.44
CA VAL A 278 10.25 -8.40 -8.18
C VAL A 278 10.28 -7.28 -9.21
N ASN A 279 9.16 -6.99 -9.88
CA ASN A 279 9.10 -5.96 -10.92
C ASN A 279 8.90 -4.56 -10.36
N VAL A 280 7.89 -4.38 -9.51
CA VAL A 280 7.54 -3.08 -8.92
C VAL A 280 7.34 -3.25 -7.42
N ILE A 281 7.93 -2.36 -6.64
CA ILE A 281 7.78 -2.30 -5.18
C ILE A 281 7.17 -0.95 -4.82
N SER A 282 6.11 -0.99 -4.02
CA SER A 282 5.50 0.16 -3.34
C SER A 282 5.74 0.02 -1.85
N VAL A 283 6.34 1.04 -1.23
CA VAL A 283 6.66 1.03 0.20
C VAL A 283 6.12 2.27 0.86
N GLU A 284 5.30 2.15 1.92
CA GLU A 284 4.84 3.33 2.65
C GLU A 284 6.03 4.13 3.21
N TRP A 285 5.97 5.45 3.05
CA TRP A 285 7.01 6.35 3.47
C TRP A 285 7.11 6.40 4.98
N ASN A 286 8.33 6.24 5.47
CA ASN A 286 8.67 6.40 6.88
C ASN A 286 9.98 7.21 7.06
N PRO A 287 10.35 7.63 8.28
CA PRO A 287 11.59 8.35 8.56
C PRO A 287 12.88 7.56 8.25
N ARG A 288 12.79 6.24 8.11
CA ARG A 288 13.88 5.34 7.71
C ARG A 288 13.96 5.12 6.20
N PHE A 289 13.29 5.98 5.42
CA PHE A 289 13.37 5.98 3.97
C PHE A 289 14.82 6.01 3.43
N PRO A 290 15.80 6.74 4.03
CA PRO A 290 17.18 6.65 3.57
C PRO A 290 17.74 5.22 3.59
N GLU A 291 17.43 4.44 4.62
CA GLU A 291 17.85 3.03 4.71
C GLU A 291 17.09 2.13 3.71
N VAL A 292 15.78 2.35 3.54
CA VAL A 292 14.96 1.64 2.53
C VAL A 292 15.48 1.91 1.12
N HIS A 293 15.74 3.19 0.81
CA HIS A 293 16.26 3.61 -0.47
C HIS A 293 17.62 2.97 -0.74
N ALA A 294 18.56 3.03 0.21
CA ALA A 294 19.87 2.41 0.05
C ALA A 294 19.76 0.90 -0.21
N LEU A 295 18.97 0.18 0.61
CA LEU A 295 18.77 -1.26 0.48
C LEU A 295 18.25 -1.64 -0.92
N LEU A 296 17.21 -0.96 -1.40
CA LEU A 296 16.60 -1.27 -2.69
C LEU A 296 17.49 -0.86 -3.87
N THR A 297 18.21 0.27 -3.79
CA THR A 297 19.16 0.66 -4.85
C THR A 297 20.37 -0.26 -4.90
N ASP A 298 20.87 -0.73 -3.75
CA ASP A 298 21.95 -1.70 -3.67
C ASP A 298 21.53 -3.06 -4.23
N ALA A 299 20.25 -3.41 -4.09
CA ALA A 299 19.62 -4.57 -4.73
C ALA A 299 19.30 -4.36 -6.23
N GLY A 300 19.65 -3.21 -6.81
CA GLY A 300 19.54 -2.93 -8.25
C GLY A 300 18.22 -2.32 -8.70
N PHE A 301 17.33 -1.93 -7.79
CA PHE A 301 16.10 -1.22 -8.15
C PHE A 301 16.35 0.26 -8.44
N GLU A 302 15.61 0.80 -9.41
CA GLU A 302 15.56 2.24 -9.66
C GLU A 302 14.46 2.89 -8.82
N TYR A 303 14.79 4.01 -8.18
CA TYR A 303 13.79 4.85 -7.52
C TYR A 303 13.03 5.70 -8.54
N HIS A 304 11.71 5.51 -8.60
CA HIS A 304 10.84 6.17 -9.57
C HIS A 304 10.17 7.43 -9.02
N GLY A 305 9.91 7.47 -7.72
CA GLY A 305 9.38 8.65 -7.04
C GLY A 305 8.36 8.32 -5.96
N LEU A 306 7.91 9.36 -5.26
CA LEU A 306 6.91 9.27 -4.21
C LEU A 306 5.50 9.41 -4.81
N LEU A 307 4.74 8.33 -4.82
CA LEU A 307 3.31 8.32 -5.09
C LEU A 307 2.53 8.58 -3.80
N MET A 308 2.34 9.86 -3.49
CA MET A 308 1.70 10.33 -2.25
C MET A 308 2.42 9.95 -0.97
N TYR A 309 2.15 8.76 -0.44
CA TYR A 309 2.78 8.22 0.74
C TYR A 309 3.66 7.03 0.37
N ASP A 310 3.55 6.51 -0.85
CA ASP A 310 4.21 5.28 -1.24
C ASP A 310 5.42 5.59 -2.12
N GLU A 311 6.59 5.13 -1.71
CA GLU A 311 7.82 5.24 -2.48
C GLU A 311 7.87 4.10 -3.52
N ILE A 312 7.98 4.46 -4.79
CA ILE A 312 7.93 3.51 -5.91
C ILE A 312 9.34 3.16 -6.37
N PHE A 313 9.66 1.88 -6.33
CA PHE A 313 10.90 1.30 -6.83
C PHE A 313 10.58 0.29 -7.94
N VAL A 314 11.45 0.24 -8.95
CA VAL A 314 11.21 -0.55 -10.16
C VAL A 314 12.46 -1.29 -10.53
N ASN A 315 12.33 -2.58 -10.84
CA ASN A 315 13.42 -3.32 -11.43
C ASN A 315 13.63 -2.84 -12.87
N PRO A 316 14.82 -2.34 -13.24
CA PRO A 316 15.07 -1.85 -14.60
C PRO A 316 14.93 -2.95 -15.66
N VAL A 317 15.02 -4.23 -15.25
CA VAL A 317 14.78 -5.40 -16.09
C VAL A 317 13.43 -6.01 -15.71
N LEU A 318 12.36 -5.55 -16.36
CA LEU A 318 11.02 -6.09 -16.15
C LEU A 318 10.91 -7.50 -16.74
N ARG A 319 10.47 -8.44 -15.91
CA ARG A 319 10.15 -9.83 -16.28
C ARG A 319 8.84 -10.20 -15.61
N PHE A 320 7.74 -10.22 -16.37
CA PHE A 320 6.44 -10.41 -15.76
C PHE A 320 6.05 -11.88 -15.61
N SER A 321 5.34 -12.22 -14.53
CA SER A 321 4.97 -13.61 -14.24
C SER A 321 4.08 -14.24 -15.32
N TRP A 322 3.24 -13.44 -15.98
CA TRP A 322 2.37 -13.88 -17.08
C TRP A 322 3.11 -14.16 -18.40
N GLU A 323 4.42 -13.91 -18.46
CA GLU A 323 5.26 -14.26 -19.61
C GLU A 323 5.78 -15.69 -19.49
N ASP A 324 6.14 -16.12 -18.27
CA ASP A 324 6.61 -17.48 -17.96
C ASP A 324 5.51 -18.53 -18.21
N ASP A 325 4.23 -18.20 -17.93
CA ASP A 325 3.09 -19.08 -18.18
C ASP A 325 2.88 -19.37 -19.68
N ARG A 326 3.33 -18.48 -20.59
CA ARG A 326 3.18 -18.70 -22.04
C ARG A 326 4.20 -19.67 -22.60
N GLU A 327 5.37 -19.78 -21.99
CA GLU A 327 6.37 -20.79 -22.36
C GLU A 327 5.92 -22.18 -21.92
N ALA A 328 5.28 -22.31 -20.76
CA ALA A 328 4.73 -23.60 -20.28
C ALA A 328 3.61 -24.16 -21.18
N VAL A 329 2.83 -23.30 -21.86
CA VAL A 329 1.77 -23.71 -22.80
C VAL A 329 2.34 -24.13 -24.16
N ARG A 330 3.54 -23.65 -24.54
CA ARG A 330 4.27 -24.13 -25.71
C ARG A 330 5.07 -25.38 -25.33
N GLY A 331 4.38 -26.52 -25.20
CA GLY A 331 5.02 -27.83 -25.09
C GLY A 331 6.06 -28.06 -26.21
N PRO A 332 6.99 -29.02 -26.05
CA PRO A 332 8.11 -29.20 -26.98
C PRO A 332 7.59 -29.35 -28.40
N GLU A 333 8.03 -28.46 -29.30
CA GLU A 333 7.66 -28.50 -30.70
C GLU A 333 7.97 -29.90 -31.25
N HIS A 334 6.93 -30.64 -31.63
CA HIS A 334 7.13 -31.87 -32.39
C HIS A 334 7.91 -31.53 -33.67
N PRO A 335 9.01 -32.24 -33.97
CA PRO A 335 9.78 -31.97 -35.18
C PRO A 335 8.85 -32.14 -36.38
N ARG A 336 8.76 -31.11 -37.21
CA ARG A 336 7.99 -31.15 -38.45
C ARG A 336 8.47 -32.34 -39.29
N PRO A 337 7.58 -33.15 -39.89
CA PRO A 337 8.02 -34.19 -40.79
C PRO A 337 8.73 -33.55 -41.98
N LEU A 338 9.99 -33.97 -42.17
CA LEU A 338 10.76 -33.69 -43.37
C LEU A 338 9.94 -34.14 -44.57
N ARG A 339 9.64 -33.20 -45.47
CA ARG A 339 9.11 -33.48 -46.81
C ARG A 339 10.24 -33.48 -47.80
#